data_AF-A0A2R5FXN1-F1
#
_entry.id   AF-A0A2R5FXN1-F1
#
_cell.length_a   1.000
_cell.length_b   1.000
_cell.length_c   1.000
_cell.angle_alpha   90.00
_cell.angle_beta   90.00
_cell.angle_gamma   90.00
#
_symmetry.space_group_name_H-M   'P 1'
#
loop_
_entity.id
_entity.type
_entity.pdbx_description
1 polymer ?
#
loop_
_entity_poly.entity_id
_entity_poly.type
_entity_poly.pdbx_seq_one_letter_code
_entity_poly.pdbx_strand_id
1 'polypeptide(L)'
;MTKSVIAELSAIPEKFLEDDLKSIQLHSQGCLYPYLEKKKLLDGSIVFYPRVICERDPDNPTQWRWGFNWEERVDGVCIGRSIGSIPPGAVSIIRSMQQEGATRENIIAFIKKAKSKKTSLKLDVCKNFDNTDKKPVLPDDAPIAIVLFAGGGGIEAGMVQAGIRPVIAVEFDPTKPDLSRAIALNHHRNFSEYGCRIIQLTVQEIARLGFLGFPRRPDYLHASPVCANFSQAHTAKAGKGIETADDLSAAIAVAEAIRQLQPRVFTLENVPRYQNSQSFSIILSALEQEGYSVDCSVVNMADFGLPQARRRLVLVASRGCRVALPSGAKPCSWYEAFTKCAEGIAHLIPTMTDSQLLPKQRQALEKFLAGNAPTPLLIERVGGRKLPKYKLGSQPANTILRSHFTDHKGCNRSKFADIWLPDGAVKSLSIEPGFLTKR
;
A
#
# COMPACT_ATOMS: atom_id res chain seq x y z
N MET A 1 52.07 -46.32 -28.26
CA MET A 1 51.14 -47.46 -28.11
C MET A 1 49.77 -46.87 -27.79
N THR A 2 48.93 -46.72 -28.82
CA THR A 2 47.63 -47.42 -29.00
C THR A 2 46.54 -46.95 -28.02
N LYS A 3 45.52 -46.21 -28.52
CA LYS A 3 44.10 -46.64 -28.73
C LYS A 3 43.39 -46.96 -27.39
N SER A 4 42.15 -46.58 -27.06
CA SER A 4 40.95 -46.23 -27.83
C SER A 4 39.82 -45.85 -26.84
N VAL A 5 38.93 -44.96 -27.30
CA VAL A 5 37.48 -44.79 -27.04
C VAL A 5 36.73 -45.90 -26.28
N ILE A 6 35.91 -45.53 -25.27
CA ILE A 6 34.55 -46.04 -24.88
C ILE A 6 33.87 -44.89 -24.06
N ALA A 7 32.86 -44.14 -24.52
CA ALA A 7 31.43 -44.40 -24.72
C ALA A 7 30.57 -44.53 -23.42
N GLU A 8 29.75 -43.49 -23.21
CA GLU A 8 28.33 -43.44 -22.81
C GLU A 8 27.72 -43.92 -21.46
N LEU A 9 26.84 -43.01 -20.99
CA LEU A 9 25.49 -43.18 -20.38
C LEU A 9 25.29 -43.35 -18.86
N SER A 10 24.67 -42.30 -18.30
CA SER A 10 23.43 -42.33 -17.50
C SER A 10 23.31 -43.34 -16.35
N ALA A 11 23.37 -42.83 -15.11
CA ALA A 11 22.66 -43.43 -13.98
C ALA A 11 22.15 -42.34 -13.01
N ILE A 12 20.84 -42.37 -12.82
CA ILE A 12 20.05 -41.66 -11.80
C ILE A 12 20.53 -42.11 -10.40
N PRO A 13 20.63 -41.24 -9.38
CA PRO A 13 20.78 -41.72 -8.01
C PRO A 13 19.41 -42.11 -7.43
N GLU A 14 19.30 -43.41 -7.19
CA GLU A 14 18.38 -44.18 -6.35
C GLU A 14 17.88 -43.45 -5.09
N LYS A 15 16.55 -43.44 -4.88
CA LYS A 15 15.81 -44.27 -3.90
C LYS A 15 16.35 -44.18 -2.46
N PHE A 16 15.63 -43.41 -1.64
CA PHE A 16 15.47 -43.65 -0.21
C PHE A 16 13.97 -43.88 0.05
N LEU A 17 13.60 -45.13 0.27
CA LEU A 17 12.36 -45.65 0.86
C LEU A 17 12.88 -46.62 1.94
N GLU A 18 12.63 -46.36 3.22
CA GLU A 18 11.59 -46.97 4.09
C GLU A 18 11.96 -46.47 5.52
N ASP A 19 11.11 -46.28 6.53
CA ASP A 19 9.83 -46.89 6.90
C ASP A 19 9.11 -46.05 7.97
N ASP A 20 7.84 -46.40 8.20
CA ASP A 20 7.01 -46.10 9.37
C ASP A 20 6.46 -44.69 9.58
N LEU A 21 5.34 -44.42 8.90
CA LEU A 21 4.13 -43.90 9.55
C LEU A 21 2.91 -44.46 8.81
N LYS A 22 2.20 -45.39 9.45
CA LYS A 22 0.90 -45.90 9.01
C LYS A 22 -0.08 -44.73 8.85
N SER A 23 -0.34 -44.31 7.61
CA SER A 23 -1.51 -43.48 7.29
C SER A 23 -2.31 -44.11 6.15
N ILE A 24 -3.45 -44.66 6.54
CA ILE A 24 -4.73 -44.79 5.84
C ILE A 24 -4.71 -44.30 4.37
N GLN A 25 -5.00 -45.24 3.47
CA GLN A 25 -5.20 -45.11 2.02
C GLN A 25 -5.72 -43.74 1.54
N LEU A 26 -4.88 -43.02 0.76
CA LEU A 26 -5.30 -42.03 -0.24
C LEU A 26 -4.34 -42.09 -1.46
N HIS A 27 -4.30 -43.24 -2.14
CA HIS A 27 -3.64 -43.34 -3.44
C HIS A 27 -4.48 -42.64 -4.52
N SER A 28 -4.24 -41.34 -4.75
CA SER A 28 -4.42 -40.71 -6.08
C SER A 28 -4.11 -39.21 -6.16
N GLN A 29 -3.79 -38.51 -5.06
CA GLN A 29 -3.71 -37.04 -5.09
C GLN A 29 -2.33 -36.43 -5.38
N GLY A 30 -1.25 -37.23 -5.44
CA GLY A 30 0.14 -36.73 -5.57
C GLY A 30 0.69 -36.12 -4.27
N CYS A 31 2.02 -36.02 -4.15
CA CYS A 31 2.72 -35.67 -2.91
C CYS A 31 3.61 -34.43 -3.07
N LEU A 32 3.59 -33.56 -2.06
CA LEU A 32 4.57 -32.49 -1.90
C LEU A 32 5.84 -33.05 -1.26
N TYR A 33 7.01 -32.64 -1.76
CA TYR A 33 8.28 -33.02 -1.18
C TYR A 33 9.21 -31.81 -1.03
N PRO A 34 9.86 -31.61 0.13
CA PRO A 34 10.87 -30.60 0.30
C PRO A 34 12.21 -31.07 -0.29
N TYR A 35 13.02 -30.13 -0.79
CA TYR A 35 14.40 -30.39 -1.20
C TYR A 35 15.27 -29.13 -1.06
N LEU A 36 16.59 -29.32 -1.14
CA LEU A 36 17.55 -28.22 -1.19
C LEU A 36 18.14 -28.11 -2.60
N GLU A 37 18.17 -26.89 -3.12
CA GLU A 37 18.79 -26.61 -4.41
C GLU A 37 20.30 -26.42 -4.20
N LYS A 38 21.09 -27.37 -4.70
CA LYS A 38 22.55 -27.33 -4.68
C LYS A 38 23.05 -26.38 -5.78
N LYS A 39 23.80 -25.34 -5.42
CA LYS A 39 24.51 -24.47 -6.37
C LYS A 39 26.00 -24.43 -6.10
N LYS A 40 26.80 -24.49 -7.16
CA LYS A 40 28.25 -24.28 -7.10
C LYS A 40 28.54 -22.80 -7.36
N LEU A 41 29.25 -22.14 -6.44
CA LEU A 41 29.67 -20.74 -6.58
C LEU A 41 30.90 -20.63 -7.49
N LEU A 42 31.22 -19.39 -7.91
CA LEU A 42 32.36 -19.10 -8.78
C LEU A 42 33.71 -19.46 -8.14
N ASP A 43 33.78 -19.43 -6.80
CA ASP A 43 34.93 -19.87 -6.01
C ASP A 43 35.03 -21.41 -5.84
N GLY A 44 34.10 -22.16 -6.44
CA GLY A 44 34.04 -23.62 -6.38
C GLY A 44 33.31 -24.20 -5.17
N SER A 45 32.94 -23.37 -4.18
CA SER A 45 32.19 -23.81 -3.00
C SER A 45 30.76 -24.23 -3.35
N ILE A 46 30.20 -25.16 -2.59
CA ILE A 46 28.82 -25.65 -2.77
C ILE A 46 27.94 -25.01 -1.70
N VAL A 47 26.83 -24.45 -2.12
CA VAL A 47 25.85 -23.80 -1.24
C VAL A 47 24.45 -24.35 -1.54
N PHE A 48 23.64 -24.46 -0.50
CA PHE A 48 22.29 -25.00 -0.58
C PHE A 48 21.26 -23.89 -0.37
N TYR A 49 20.23 -23.87 -1.20
CA TYR A 49 19.12 -22.91 -1.11
C TYR A 49 17.79 -23.60 -0.76
N PRO A 50 16.94 -22.95 0.07
CA PRO A 50 17.13 -21.65 0.73
C PRO A 50 18.23 -21.68 1.81
N ARG A 51 18.98 -20.57 1.93
CA ARG A 51 19.94 -20.40 3.03
C ARG A 51 19.17 -20.05 4.29
N VAL A 52 19.32 -20.87 5.32
CA VAL A 52 18.69 -20.71 6.63
C VAL A 52 19.81 -20.83 7.66
N ILE A 53 19.86 -19.89 8.61
CA ILE A 53 20.92 -19.76 9.62
C ILE A 53 20.54 -20.49 10.93
N CYS A 54 19.28 -20.95 11.03
CA CYS A 54 18.75 -21.75 12.12
C CYS A 54 18.44 -23.20 11.69
N GLU A 55 18.07 -24.04 12.66
CA GLU A 55 17.56 -25.38 12.42
C GLU A 55 16.30 -25.32 11.54
N ARG A 56 16.21 -26.22 10.55
CA ARG A 56 15.10 -26.19 9.60
C ARG A 56 13.87 -26.86 10.18
N ASP A 57 12.78 -26.12 10.19
CA ASP A 57 11.44 -26.63 10.42
C ASP A 57 10.97 -27.41 9.16
N PRO A 58 10.70 -28.73 9.24
CA PRO A 58 10.23 -29.54 8.13
C PRO A 58 8.93 -29.01 7.49
N ASP A 59 8.12 -28.29 8.26
CA ASP A 59 6.82 -27.80 7.83
C ASP A 59 6.82 -26.35 7.35
N ASN A 60 7.93 -25.63 7.51
CA ASN A 60 8.02 -24.24 7.07
C ASN A 60 8.25 -24.15 5.55
N PRO A 61 7.28 -23.63 4.77
CA PRO A 61 7.35 -23.65 3.32
C PRO A 61 8.44 -22.73 2.75
N THR A 62 9.00 -21.82 3.55
CA THR A 62 10.03 -20.85 3.12
C THR A 62 11.46 -21.31 3.37
N GLN A 63 11.64 -22.36 4.19
CA GLN A 63 12.96 -22.89 4.55
C GLN A 63 13.44 -24.01 3.61
N TRP A 64 12.57 -24.48 2.72
CA TRP A 64 12.82 -25.53 1.72
C TRP A 64 12.43 -25.06 0.32
N ARG A 65 13.01 -25.68 -0.72
CA ARG A 65 12.34 -25.73 -2.03
C ARG A 65 11.32 -26.85 -1.99
N TRP A 66 10.26 -26.72 -2.78
CA TRP A 66 9.19 -27.70 -2.81
C TRP A 66 8.97 -28.20 -4.23
N GLY A 67 8.74 -29.50 -4.35
CA GLY A 67 8.31 -30.16 -5.58
C GLY A 67 7.01 -30.93 -5.35
N PHE A 68 6.37 -31.33 -6.45
CA PHE A 68 5.17 -32.17 -6.44
C PHE A 68 5.37 -33.34 -7.39
N ASN A 69 5.13 -34.55 -6.91
CA ASN A 69 5.23 -35.79 -7.69
C ASN A 69 3.96 -36.64 -7.56
N TRP A 70 3.74 -37.52 -8.53
CA TRP A 70 2.66 -38.51 -8.49
C TRP A 70 3.02 -39.71 -9.36
N GLU A 71 2.29 -40.81 -9.17
CA GLU A 71 2.41 -42.01 -10.00
C GLU A 71 1.26 -42.07 -11.00
N GLU A 72 1.58 -42.50 -12.22
CA GLU A 72 0.64 -42.65 -13.33
C GLU A 72 0.83 -44.03 -13.96
N ARG A 73 -0.25 -44.78 -14.16
CA ARG A 73 -0.20 -46.07 -14.87
C ARG A 73 -0.44 -45.83 -16.36
N VAL A 74 0.54 -46.17 -17.19
CA VAL A 74 0.43 -46.15 -18.65
C VAL A 74 0.74 -47.56 -19.14
N ASP A 75 -0.21 -48.18 -19.84
CA ASP A 75 -0.09 -49.55 -20.38
C ASP A 75 0.33 -50.61 -19.36
N GLY A 76 -0.18 -50.51 -18.12
CA GLY A 76 0.10 -51.44 -17.04
C GLY A 76 1.40 -51.19 -16.26
N VAL A 77 2.21 -50.21 -16.66
CA VAL A 77 3.47 -49.84 -15.99
C VAL A 77 3.28 -48.56 -15.16
N CYS A 78 3.71 -48.56 -13.89
CA CYS A 78 3.72 -47.35 -13.05
C CYS A 78 4.89 -46.44 -13.41
N ILE A 79 4.59 -45.20 -13.79
CA ILE A 79 5.55 -44.15 -14.15
C ILE A 79 5.44 -43.01 -13.13
N GLY A 80 6.56 -42.64 -12.52
CA GLY A 80 6.66 -41.45 -11.67
C GLY A 80 6.70 -40.17 -12.50
N ARG A 81 5.88 -39.19 -12.13
CA ARG A 81 5.83 -37.86 -12.76
C ARG A 81 6.11 -36.78 -11.72
N SER A 82 6.71 -35.66 -12.14
CA SER A 82 6.89 -34.49 -11.27
C SER A 82 6.74 -33.18 -12.04
N ILE A 83 6.23 -32.14 -11.37
CA ILE A 83 6.12 -30.78 -11.91
C ILE A 83 7.36 -29.92 -11.55
N GLY A 84 8.34 -30.45 -10.82
CA GLY A 84 9.54 -29.71 -10.40
C GLY A 84 9.20 -28.58 -9.41
N SER A 85 10.03 -27.53 -9.38
CA SER A 85 9.94 -26.48 -8.36
C SER A 85 8.56 -25.77 -8.30
N ILE A 86 8.05 -25.62 -7.08
CA ILE A 86 6.81 -24.94 -6.71
C ILE A 86 7.14 -23.65 -5.93
N PRO A 87 6.44 -22.54 -6.19
CA PRO A 87 6.58 -21.32 -5.38
C PRO A 87 6.24 -21.57 -3.90
N PRO A 88 7.05 -21.12 -2.93
CA PRO A 88 6.80 -21.33 -1.49
C PRO A 88 5.40 -20.92 -1.02
N GLY A 89 4.88 -19.80 -1.52
CA GLY A 89 3.54 -19.32 -1.18
C GLY A 89 2.38 -20.16 -1.73
N ALA A 90 2.65 -21.16 -2.58
CA ALA A 90 1.65 -22.10 -3.08
C ALA A 90 1.57 -23.38 -2.23
N VAL A 91 2.58 -23.68 -1.41
CA VAL A 91 2.70 -24.94 -0.66
C VAL A 91 1.59 -25.08 0.39
N SER A 92 1.31 -24.03 1.16
CA SER A 92 0.23 -24.04 2.16
C SER A 92 -1.16 -24.24 1.52
N ILE A 93 -1.38 -23.65 0.35
CA ILE A 93 -2.63 -23.79 -0.39
C ILE A 93 -2.78 -25.21 -0.93
N ILE A 94 -1.71 -25.80 -1.48
CA ILE A 94 -1.74 -27.19 -1.96
C ILE A 94 -2.01 -28.17 -0.80
N ARG A 95 -1.41 -27.93 0.38
CA ARG A 95 -1.72 -28.72 1.59
C ARG A 95 -3.21 -28.63 1.97
N SER A 96 -3.80 -27.43 1.93
CA SER A 96 -5.25 -27.24 2.15
C SER A 96 -6.07 -27.99 1.10
N MET A 97 -5.70 -27.87 -0.17
CA MET A 97 -6.37 -28.58 -1.27
C MET A 97 -6.33 -30.10 -1.08
N GLN A 98 -5.21 -30.66 -0.60
CA GLN A 98 -5.11 -32.10 -0.30
C GLN A 98 -6.00 -32.50 0.89
N GLN A 99 -6.06 -31.68 1.95
CA GLN A 99 -6.94 -31.91 3.10
C GLN A 99 -8.43 -31.83 2.72
N GLU A 100 -8.77 -30.96 1.77
CA GLU A 100 -10.12 -30.79 1.22
C GLU A 100 -10.47 -31.84 0.15
N GLY A 101 -9.56 -32.76 -0.15
CA GLY A 101 -9.80 -33.86 -1.11
C GLY A 101 -9.78 -33.44 -2.58
N ALA A 102 -9.10 -32.34 -2.93
CA ALA A 102 -9.01 -31.87 -4.30
C ALA A 102 -8.34 -32.90 -5.22
N THR A 103 -8.83 -32.99 -6.45
CA THR A 103 -8.27 -33.92 -7.44
C THR A 103 -6.84 -33.53 -7.83
N ARG A 104 -6.04 -34.54 -8.21
CA ARG A 104 -4.69 -34.36 -8.73
C ARG A 104 -4.66 -33.35 -9.88
N GLU A 105 -5.61 -33.43 -10.81
CA GLU A 105 -5.69 -32.54 -11.97
C GLU A 105 -5.90 -31.08 -11.54
N ASN A 106 -6.72 -30.85 -10.51
CA ASN A 106 -6.94 -29.50 -9.96
C ASN A 106 -5.68 -28.96 -9.28
N ILE A 107 -4.97 -29.81 -8.53
CA ILE A 107 -3.69 -29.44 -7.90
C ILE A 107 -2.63 -29.15 -8.97
N ILE A 108 -2.52 -29.99 -10.00
CA ILE A 108 -1.60 -29.80 -11.13
C ILE A 108 -1.94 -28.51 -11.91
N ALA A 109 -3.22 -28.25 -12.18
CA ALA A 109 -3.67 -27.04 -12.85
C ALA A 109 -3.35 -25.79 -12.02
N PHE A 110 -3.56 -25.86 -10.71
CA PHE A 110 -3.17 -24.79 -9.78
C PHE A 110 -1.66 -24.55 -9.79
N ILE A 111 -0.83 -25.60 -9.70
CA ILE A 111 0.63 -25.48 -9.76
C ILE A 111 1.07 -24.90 -11.10
N LYS A 112 0.54 -25.39 -12.22
CA LYS A 112 0.84 -24.86 -13.56
C LYS A 112 0.47 -23.38 -13.68
N LYS A 113 -0.69 -22.96 -13.12
CA LYS A 113 -1.09 -21.55 -13.05
C LYS A 113 -0.20 -20.71 -12.12
N ALA A 114 0.24 -21.28 -11.01
CA ALA A 114 1.18 -20.65 -10.08
C ALA A 114 2.57 -20.46 -10.70
N LYS A 115 2.99 -21.39 -11.58
CA LYS A 115 4.25 -21.33 -12.35
C LYS A 115 4.17 -20.49 -13.63
N SER A 116 3.00 -20.42 -14.27
CA SER A 116 2.78 -19.63 -15.50
C SER A 116 2.62 -18.13 -15.25
N LYS A 117 2.57 -17.71 -13.98
CA LYS A 117 3.03 -16.37 -13.59
C LYS A 117 4.51 -16.28 -13.95
N LYS A 118 4.78 -15.99 -15.24
CA LYS A 118 6.04 -15.47 -15.73
C LYS A 118 6.56 -14.53 -14.65
N THR A 119 7.80 -14.76 -14.22
CA THR A 119 8.62 -13.72 -13.61
C THR A 119 8.28 -12.45 -14.37
N SER A 120 7.63 -11.51 -13.69
CA SER A 120 7.36 -10.22 -14.27
C SER A 120 8.65 -9.80 -14.96
N LEU A 121 8.57 -9.48 -16.25
CA LEU A 121 9.50 -8.49 -16.76
C LEU A 121 9.42 -7.39 -15.73
N LYS A 122 10.50 -7.21 -14.98
CA LYS A 122 10.69 -6.08 -14.09
C LYS A 122 10.70 -4.86 -15.00
N LEU A 123 9.53 -4.45 -15.46
CA LEU A 123 9.26 -3.05 -15.65
C LEU A 123 9.20 -2.53 -14.21
N ASP A 124 10.39 -2.30 -13.67
CA ASP A 124 10.59 -1.61 -12.42
C ASP A 124 10.14 -0.16 -12.66
N VAL A 125 8.83 0.06 -12.72
CA VAL A 125 8.27 1.41 -12.59
C VAL A 125 8.64 1.99 -11.21
N CYS A 126 9.05 1.12 -10.27
CA CYS A 126 9.61 1.47 -8.97
C CYS A 126 11.14 1.67 -8.95
N LYS A 127 11.89 1.53 -10.05
CA LYS A 127 13.34 1.87 -10.06
C LYS A 127 13.60 3.37 -10.18
N ASN A 128 12.61 4.13 -10.64
CA ASN A 128 12.71 5.58 -10.76
C ASN A 128 12.11 6.31 -9.55
N PHE A 129 11.50 5.58 -8.62
CA PHE A 129 11.41 6.06 -7.25
C PHE A 129 12.70 5.64 -6.58
N ASP A 130 13.55 6.61 -6.28
CA ASP A 130 14.72 6.38 -5.46
C ASP A 130 14.28 6.03 -4.02
N ASN A 131 13.80 4.80 -3.84
CA ASN A 131 13.54 4.21 -2.52
C ASN A 131 14.87 3.75 -1.88
N THR A 132 16.03 4.24 -2.37
CA THR A 132 17.34 3.95 -1.77
C THR A 132 17.64 4.82 -0.56
N ASP A 133 16.79 5.79 -0.25
CA ASP A 133 16.79 6.39 1.09
C ASP A 133 16.53 5.27 2.10
N LYS A 134 17.59 4.93 2.83
CA LYS A 134 17.49 4.07 4.01
C LYS A 134 16.39 4.68 4.88
N LYS A 135 15.34 3.87 5.11
CA LYS A 135 14.29 4.17 6.07
C LYS A 135 14.90 4.77 7.35
N PRO A 136 14.37 5.90 7.88
CA PRO A 136 15.00 6.61 8.99
C PRO A 136 15.21 5.70 10.20
N VAL A 137 16.43 5.61 10.72
CA VAL A 137 16.69 4.85 11.95
C VAL A 137 16.28 5.71 13.14
N LEU A 138 15.35 5.22 13.95
CA LEU A 138 14.86 5.91 15.14
C LEU A 138 15.64 5.45 16.37
N PRO A 139 16.09 6.37 17.26
CA PRO A 139 16.77 6.00 18.50
C PRO A 139 15.82 5.26 19.45
N ASP A 140 16.33 4.42 20.33
CA ASP A 140 15.48 3.56 21.19
C ASP A 140 14.47 4.37 22.04
N ASP A 141 14.86 5.57 22.46
CA ASP A 141 14.05 6.53 23.22
C ASP A 141 13.13 7.43 22.37
N ALA A 142 12.99 7.15 21.06
CA ALA A 142 12.12 7.93 20.19
C ALA A 142 10.67 7.97 20.73
N PRO A 143 10.02 9.16 20.71
CA PRO A 143 8.63 9.31 21.15
C PRO A 143 7.70 8.33 20.44
N ILE A 144 6.75 7.76 21.16
CA ILE A 144 5.86 6.74 20.59
C ILE A 144 4.50 7.32 20.17
N ALA A 145 3.96 6.76 19.08
CA ALA A 145 2.67 7.15 18.54
C ALA A 145 1.70 5.98 18.39
N ILE A 146 0.43 6.26 18.66
CA ILE A 146 -0.71 5.41 18.31
C ILE A 146 -1.50 6.12 17.21
N VAL A 147 -1.87 5.40 16.16
CA VAL A 147 -2.60 5.94 15.00
C VAL A 147 -3.93 5.21 14.82
N LEU A 148 -5.02 5.95 14.89
CA LEU A 148 -6.37 5.48 14.64
C LEU A 148 -6.80 5.87 13.23
N PHE A 149 -7.45 4.95 12.50
CA PHE A 149 -7.82 5.13 11.09
C PHE A 149 -6.58 5.34 10.20
N ALA A 150 -5.61 4.43 10.33
CA ALA A 150 -4.26 4.57 9.76
C ALA A 150 -4.22 4.54 8.22
N GLY A 151 -5.21 3.90 7.57
CA GLY A 151 -5.20 3.66 6.13
C GLY A 151 -3.88 3.02 5.68
N GLY A 152 -3.30 3.53 4.59
CA GLY A 152 -2.03 3.05 4.05
C GLY A 152 -0.76 3.48 4.82
N GLY A 153 -0.91 4.25 5.90
CA GLY A 153 0.21 4.69 6.74
C GLY A 153 0.86 6.02 6.34
N GLY A 154 0.09 6.94 5.75
CA GLY A 154 0.63 8.25 5.32
C GLY A 154 1.07 9.14 6.48
N ILE A 155 0.34 9.08 7.61
CA ILE A 155 0.68 9.84 8.83
C ILE A 155 1.92 9.23 9.49
N GLU A 156 2.00 7.91 9.56
CA GLU A 156 3.12 7.16 10.12
C GLU A 156 4.42 7.43 9.35
N ALA A 157 4.35 7.53 8.02
CA ALA A 157 5.50 7.94 7.22
C ALA A 157 6.02 9.32 7.64
N GLY A 158 5.12 10.29 7.84
CA GLY A 158 5.47 11.61 8.35
C GLY A 158 5.99 11.58 9.80
N MET A 159 5.41 10.76 10.67
CA MET A 159 5.87 10.56 12.05
C MET A 159 7.29 10.03 12.09
N VAL A 160 7.60 8.99 11.32
CA VAL A 160 8.94 8.41 11.24
C VAL A 160 9.95 9.45 10.74
N GLN A 161 9.60 10.24 9.71
CA GLN A 161 10.45 11.34 9.24
C GLN A 161 10.67 12.42 10.32
N ALA A 162 9.69 12.64 11.19
CA ALA A 162 9.78 13.55 12.32
C ALA A 162 10.48 12.95 13.55
N GLY A 163 11.00 11.71 13.47
CA GLY A 163 11.66 11.05 14.59
C GLY A 163 10.69 10.39 15.60
N ILE A 164 9.44 10.20 15.23
CA ILE A 164 8.37 9.63 16.07
C ILE A 164 8.10 8.19 15.64
N ARG A 165 8.11 7.26 16.60
CA ARG A 165 7.91 5.82 16.36
C ARG A 165 6.43 5.44 16.43
N PRO A 166 5.76 5.08 15.33
CA PRO A 166 4.45 4.45 15.40
C PRO A 166 4.58 3.05 16.01
N VAL A 167 3.84 2.77 17.09
CA VAL A 167 3.88 1.48 17.78
C VAL A 167 2.59 0.68 17.60
N ILE A 168 1.46 1.37 17.41
CA ILE A 168 0.16 0.76 17.12
C ILE A 168 -0.54 1.57 16.06
N ALA A 169 -1.06 0.88 15.03
CA ALA A 169 -1.94 1.43 14.02
C ALA A 169 -3.24 0.62 13.96
N VAL A 170 -4.38 1.29 13.89
CA VAL A 170 -5.71 0.65 13.79
C VAL A 170 -6.32 0.99 12.44
N GLU A 171 -6.59 -0.04 11.62
CA GLU A 171 -7.17 0.12 10.30
C GLU A 171 -8.03 -1.09 9.94
N PHE A 172 -9.32 -0.85 9.74
CA PHE A 172 -10.24 -1.85 9.22
C PHE A 172 -11.53 -1.20 8.70
N ASP A 173 -11.81 -1.39 7.42
CA ASP A 173 -13.13 -1.14 6.83
C ASP A 173 -13.87 -2.48 6.67
N PRO A 174 -14.90 -2.78 7.50
CA PRO A 174 -15.65 -4.02 7.42
C PRO A 174 -16.49 -4.12 6.13
N THR A 175 -16.75 -3.00 5.45
CA THR A 175 -17.50 -3.00 4.17
C THR A 175 -16.64 -3.47 2.99
N LYS A 176 -15.31 -3.47 3.15
CA LYS A 176 -14.34 -3.86 2.11
C LYS A 176 -13.18 -4.68 2.69
N PRO A 177 -13.46 -5.86 3.27
CA PRO A 177 -12.47 -6.61 4.05
C PRO A 177 -11.22 -6.99 3.26
N ASP A 178 -11.35 -7.33 1.97
CA ASP A 178 -10.20 -7.68 1.13
C ASP A 178 -9.29 -6.48 0.84
N LEU A 179 -9.88 -5.30 0.64
CA LEU A 179 -9.12 -4.06 0.47
C LEU A 179 -8.44 -3.67 1.80
N SER A 180 -9.17 -3.74 2.91
CA SER A 180 -8.63 -3.49 4.26
C SER A 180 -7.43 -4.39 4.55
N ARG A 181 -7.52 -5.68 4.20
CA ARG A 181 -6.41 -6.63 4.37
C ARG A 181 -5.20 -6.27 3.49
N ALA A 182 -5.44 -5.86 2.25
CA ALA A 182 -4.35 -5.41 1.37
C ALA A 182 -3.67 -4.14 1.89
N ILE A 183 -4.45 -3.19 2.42
CA ILE A 183 -3.96 -1.97 3.07
C ILE A 183 -3.12 -2.34 4.30
N ALA A 184 -3.63 -3.19 5.19
CA ALA A 184 -2.92 -3.63 6.39
C ALA A 184 -1.62 -4.38 6.07
N LEU A 185 -1.60 -5.21 5.02
CA LEU A 185 -0.39 -5.88 4.56
C LEU A 185 0.68 -4.90 4.07
N ASN A 186 0.27 -3.87 3.31
CA ASN A 186 1.19 -2.84 2.85
C ASN A 186 1.70 -1.98 4.01
N HIS A 187 0.82 -1.62 4.95
CA HIS A 187 1.18 -0.92 6.18
C HIS A 187 2.23 -1.72 6.98
N HIS A 188 1.97 -3.00 7.23
CA HIS A 188 2.90 -3.88 7.94
C HIS A 188 4.29 -3.91 7.27
N ARG A 189 4.36 -4.04 5.94
CA ARG A 189 5.65 -4.01 5.21
C ARG A 189 6.41 -2.69 5.37
N ASN A 190 5.70 -1.60 5.55
CA ASN A 190 6.31 -0.28 5.69
C ASN A 190 6.79 -0.02 7.11
N PHE A 191 6.05 -0.47 8.14
CA PHE A 191 6.26 -0.03 9.52
C PHE A 191 6.61 -1.13 10.53
N SER A 192 6.63 -2.41 10.16
CA SER A 192 6.95 -3.50 11.10
C SER A 192 8.37 -3.44 11.66
N GLU A 193 9.33 -2.93 10.90
CA GLU A 193 10.71 -2.70 11.35
C GLU A 193 10.83 -1.64 12.45
N TYR A 194 9.84 -0.74 12.58
CA TYR A 194 9.75 0.21 13.69
C TYR A 194 9.03 -0.37 14.90
N GLY A 195 8.66 -1.66 14.86
CA GLY A 195 7.85 -2.32 15.89
C GLY A 195 6.36 -2.00 15.82
N CYS A 196 5.89 -1.35 14.73
CA CYS A 196 4.48 -0.98 14.61
C CYS A 196 3.59 -2.20 14.39
N ARG A 197 2.59 -2.36 15.26
CA ARG A 197 1.55 -3.39 15.14
C ARG A 197 0.31 -2.83 14.47
N ILE A 198 -0.06 -3.39 13.31
CA ILE A 198 -1.32 -3.08 12.63
C ILE A 198 -2.44 -3.98 13.18
N ILE A 199 -3.53 -3.37 13.63
CA ILE A 199 -4.70 -4.07 14.17
C ILE A 199 -5.86 -3.93 13.19
N GLN A 200 -6.39 -5.06 12.74
CA GLN A 200 -7.52 -5.15 11.81
C GLN A 200 -8.85 -5.30 12.55
N LEU A 201 -9.17 -4.30 13.36
CA LEU A 201 -10.48 -4.09 13.99
C LEU A 201 -10.86 -2.63 13.79
N THR A 202 -12.15 -2.33 13.85
CA THR A 202 -12.61 -0.93 13.86
C THR A 202 -12.19 -0.25 15.16
N VAL A 203 -12.02 1.07 15.12
CA VAL A 203 -11.67 1.85 16.32
C VAL A 203 -12.77 1.73 17.39
N GLN A 204 -14.03 1.59 16.98
CA GLN A 204 -15.16 1.35 17.87
C GLN A 204 -15.06 0.00 18.58
N GLU A 205 -14.65 -1.07 17.89
CA GLU A 205 -14.40 -2.37 18.53
C GLU A 205 -13.24 -2.29 19.53
N ILE A 206 -12.16 -1.60 19.18
CA ILE A 206 -11.03 -1.37 20.10
C ILE A 206 -11.46 -0.58 21.34
N ALA A 207 -12.32 0.42 21.17
CA ALA A 207 -12.85 1.21 22.27
C ALA A 207 -13.73 0.36 23.21
N ARG A 208 -14.59 -0.51 22.67
CA ARG A 208 -15.36 -1.49 23.47
C ARG A 208 -14.48 -2.45 24.26
N LEU A 209 -13.29 -2.78 23.73
CA LEU A 209 -12.29 -3.60 24.42
C LEU A 209 -11.44 -2.80 25.42
N GLY A 210 -11.75 -1.51 25.65
CA GLY A 210 -11.05 -0.65 26.61
C GLY A 210 -9.59 -0.40 26.24
N PHE A 211 -9.25 -0.45 24.95
CA PHE A 211 -7.88 -0.32 24.45
C PHE A 211 -6.89 -1.26 25.15
N LEU A 212 -7.34 -2.49 25.47
CA LEU A 212 -6.51 -3.48 26.16
C LEU A 212 -5.19 -3.74 25.39
N GLY A 213 -4.06 -3.65 26.11
CA GLY A 213 -2.72 -3.84 25.54
C GLY A 213 -2.15 -2.62 24.81
N PHE A 214 -2.86 -1.49 24.78
CA PHE A 214 -2.31 -0.22 24.28
C PHE A 214 -1.47 0.45 25.38
N PRO A 215 -0.35 1.12 25.02
CA PRO A 215 0.42 1.86 26.00
C PRO A 215 -0.41 3.02 26.56
N ARG A 216 -0.39 3.17 27.89
CA ARG A 216 -0.99 4.33 28.56
C ARG A 216 -0.03 5.51 28.44
N ARG A 217 -0.58 6.71 28.24
CA ARG A 217 0.13 7.98 28.06
C ARG A 217 1.17 7.94 26.93
N PRO A 218 0.80 7.55 25.69
CA PRO A 218 1.72 7.66 24.56
C PRO A 218 2.08 9.13 24.32
N ASP A 219 3.24 9.41 23.72
CA ASP A 219 3.62 10.78 23.38
C ASP A 219 2.64 11.38 22.37
N TYR A 220 2.23 10.58 21.39
CA TYR A 220 1.30 10.99 20.34
C TYR A 220 0.12 10.03 20.18
N LEU A 221 -1.07 10.59 20.02
CA LEU A 221 -2.24 9.90 19.48
C LEU A 221 -2.73 10.67 18.26
N HIS A 222 -2.87 9.98 17.14
CA HIS A 222 -3.45 10.56 15.92
C HIS A 222 -4.77 9.87 15.59
N ALA A 223 -5.75 10.65 15.09
CA ALA A 223 -6.96 10.10 14.49
C ALA A 223 -7.28 10.80 13.16
N SER A 224 -7.60 10.01 12.13
CA SER A 224 -8.17 10.48 10.85
C SER A 224 -9.56 9.88 10.59
N PRO A 225 -10.61 10.24 11.37
CA PRO A 225 -11.92 9.60 11.26
C PRO A 225 -12.54 9.71 9.86
N VAL A 226 -13.38 8.73 9.52
CA VAL A 226 -14.07 8.67 8.22
C VAL A 226 -14.85 9.97 7.96
N CYS A 227 -14.71 10.50 6.74
CA CYS A 227 -15.26 11.79 6.35
C CYS A 227 -16.25 11.73 5.17
N ALA A 228 -16.73 10.53 4.82
CA ALA A 228 -17.44 10.26 3.56
C ALA A 228 -18.65 11.20 3.34
N ASN A 229 -19.40 11.49 4.40
CA ASN A 229 -20.59 12.35 4.37
C ASN A 229 -20.29 13.86 4.34
N PHE A 230 -19.02 14.25 4.58
CA PHE A 230 -18.56 15.63 4.62
C PHE A 230 -17.80 16.08 3.37
N SER A 231 -17.44 15.15 2.48
CA SER A 231 -16.68 15.45 1.26
C SER A 231 -17.56 16.07 0.17
N GLN A 232 -17.10 17.18 -0.44
CA GLN A 232 -17.79 17.84 -1.57
C GLN A 232 -18.06 16.89 -2.76
N ALA A 233 -17.28 15.80 -2.89
CA ALA A 233 -17.39 14.82 -3.96
C ALA A 233 -18.60 13.88 -3.83
N HIS A 234 -19.13 13.67 -2.62
CA HIS A 234 -20.30 12.82 -2.37
C HIS A 234 -21.61 13.60 -2.22
N THR A 235 -21.56 14.88 -1.85
CA THR A 235 -22.74 15.70 -1.60
C THR A 235 -23.48 16.20 -2.84
N ALA A 236 -22.95 15.96 -4.04
CA ALA A 236 -23.62 16.35 -5.29
C ALA A 236 -24.76 15.39 -5.72
N LYS A 237 -24.87 14.20 -5.10
CA LYS A 237 -25.90 13.20 -5.46
C LYS A 237 -26.70 12.60 -4.29
N ALA A 238 -26.28 12.77 -3.04
CA ALA A 238 -27.04 12.32 -1.87
C ALA A 238 -27.49 13.55 -1.08
N GLY A 239 -28.81 13.69 -0.92
CA GLY A 239 -29.42 14.79 -0.17
C GLY A 239 -28.81 14.94 1.22
N LYS A 240 -28.60 16.20 1.65
CA LYS A 240 -28.21 16.64 2.99
C LYS A 240 -27.23 15.69 3.71
N GLY A 241 -25.93 15.99 3.60
CA GLY A 241 -24.87 15.36 4.42
C GLY A 241 -25.13 15.54 5.92
N ILE A 242 -25.91 14.63 6.47
CA ILE A 242 -26.22 14.43 7.88
C ILE A 242 -25.30 13.31 8.37
N GLU A 243 -24.71 13.49 9.54
CA GLU A 243 -23.88 12.47 10.18
C GLU A 243 -24.65 11.18 10.41
N THR A 244 -24.00 10.05 10.14
CA THR A 244 -24.57 8.74 10.45
C THR A 244 -24.31 8.38 11.91
N ALA A 245 -25.03 7.37 12.41
CA ALA A 245 -24.72 6.76 13.71
C ALA A 245 -23.28 6.22 13.75
N ASP A 246 -22.78 5.72 12.62
CA ASP A 246 -21.41 5.23 12.49
C ASP A 246 -20.39 6.37 12.66
N ASP A 247 -20.62 7.54 12.05
CA ASP A 247 -19.77 8.73 12.20
C ASP A 247 -19.69 9.16 13.68
N LEU A 248 -20.85 9.25 14.35
CA LEU A 248 -20.93 9.60 15.78
C LEU A 248 -20.24 8.56 16.67
N SER A 249 -20.46 7.26 16.42
CA SER A 249 -19.84 6.18 17.19
C SER A 249 -18.31 6.16 17.04
N ALA A 250 -17.79 6.49 15.85
CA ALA A 250 -16.36 6.64 15.62
C ALA A 250 -15.79 7.81 16.43
N ALA A 251 -16.48 8.95 16.46
CA ALA A 251 -16.08 10.11 17.26
C ALA A 251 -16.09 9.83 18.77
N ILE A 252 -17.11 9.10 19.26
CA ILE A 252 -17.18 8.64 20.65
C ILE A 252 -16.00 7.72 20.96
N ALA A 253 -15.66 6.78 20.08
CA ALA A 253 -14.51 5.90 20.26
C ALA A 253 -13.17 6.67 20.30
N VAL A 254 -13.02 7.73 19.51
CA VAL A 254 -11.85 8.63 19.59
C VAL A 254 -11.83 9.39 20.91
N ALA A 255 -12.98 9.91 21.36
CA ALA A 255 -13.09 10.56 22.68
C ALA A 255 -12.71 9.58 23.81
N GLU A 256 -13.15 8.33 23.75
CA GLU A 256 -12.74 7.28 24.69
C GLU A 256 -11.23 7.00 24.62
N ALA A 257 -10.63 6.99 23.43
CA ALA A 257 -9.18 6.85 23.28
C ALA A 257 -8.44 7.99 23.99
N ILE A 258 -8.89 9.23 23.84
CA ILE A 258 -8.31 10.40 24.53
C ILE A 258 -8.40 10.22 26.04
N ARG A 259 -9.59 9.88 26.57
CA ARG A 259 -9.84 9.72 28.01
C ARG A 259 -9.06 8.55 28.62
N GLN A 260 -8.99 7.42 27.92
CA GLN A 260 -8.36 6.21 28.46
C GLN A 260 -6.85 6.21 28.28
N LEU A 261 -6.35 6.63 27.11
CA LEU A 261 -4.93 6.58 26.79
C LEU A 261 -4.19 7.82 27.28
N GLN A 262 -4.86 8.96 27.47
CA GLN A 262 -4.26 10.17 28.05
C GLN A 262 -2.95 10.60 27.37
N PRO A 263 -2.93 10.74 26.01
CA PRO A 263 -1.71 11.08 25.27
C PRO A 263 -1.08 12.41 25.72
N ARG A 264 0.20 12.64 25.42
CA ARG A 264 0.80 13.98 25.65
C ARG A 264 0.34 14.97 24.59
N VAL A 265 0.28 14.51 23.34
CA VAL A 265 -0.20 15.27 22.18
C VAL A 265 -1.24 14.44 21.42
N PHE A 266 -2.39 15.05 21.14
CA PHE A 266 -3.39 14.52 20.23
C PHE A 266 -3.37 15.32 18.92
N THR A 267 -3.50 14.63 17.79
CA THR A 267 -3.63 15.28 16.48
C THR A 267 -4.81 14.69 15.71
N LEU A 268 -5.45 15.52 14.89
CA LEU A 268 -6.54 15.10 14.02
C LEU A 268 -6.40 15.73 12.64
N GLU A 269 -6.56 14.91 11.59
CA GLU A 269 -6.72 15.37 10.21
C GLU A 269 -8.14 15.08 9.74
N ASN A 270 -8.74 16.05 9.04
CA ASN A 270 -9.98 15.81 8.33
C ASN A 270 -10.23 16.80 7.19
N VAL A 271 -11.34 16.64 6.46
CA VAL A 271 -11.80 17.63 5.48
C VAL A 271 -12.30 18.90 6.18
N PRO A 272 -12.20 20.09 5.54
CA PRO A 272 -12.58 21.37 6.17
C PRO A 272 -14.00 21.39 6.77
N ARG A 273 -14.96 20.72 6.13
CA ARG A 273 -16.36 20.70 6.58
C ARG A 273 -16.54 19.97 7.93
N TYR A 274 -15.62 19.08 8.30
CA TYR A 274 -15.69 18.32 9.54
C TYR A 274 -15.70 19.23 10.79
N GLN A 275 -15.12 20.43 10.70
CA GLN A 275 -15.08 21.39 11.80
C GLN A 275 -16.46 21.81 12.33
N ASN A 276 -17.51 21.67 11.49
CA ASN A 276 -18.88 22.04 11.82
C ASN A 276 -19.74 20.80 12.20
N SER A 277 -19.12 19.65 12.42
CA SER A 277 -19.81 18.39 12.69
C SER A 277 -20.01 18.16 14.20
N GLN A 278 -21.05 17.42 14.55
CA GLN A 278 -21.27 16.94 15.92
C GLN A 278 -20.13 16.01 16.35
N SER A 279 -19.61 15.18 15.44
CA SER A 279 -18.43 14.33 15.67
C SER A 279 -17.21 15.15 16.13
N PHE A 280 -16.94 16.27 15.47
CA PHE A 280 -15.85 17.16 15.88
C PHE A 280 -16.10 17.78 17.25
N SER A 281 -17.33 18.22 17.54
CA SER A 281 -17.71 18.74 18.86
C SER A 281 -17.55 17.71 19.98
N ILE A 282 -17.84 16.42 19.73
CA ILE A 282 -17.63 15.33 20.69
C ILE A 282 -16.14 15.19 21.04
N ILE A 283 -15.27 15.19 20.03
CA ILE A 283 -13.82 15.06 20.22
C ILE A 283 -13.27 16.31 20.93
N LEU A 284 -13.68 17.50 20.51
CA LEU A 284 -13.26 18.76 21.12
C LEU A 284 -13.66 18.83 22.61
N SER A 285 -14.90 18.46 22.93
CA SER A 285 -15.38 18.43 24.32
C SER A 285 -14.59 17.46 25.17
N ALA A 286 -14.20 16.29 24.64
CA ALA A 286 -13.34 15.35 25.36
C ALA A 286 -11.95 15.93 25.62
N LEU A 287 -11.34 16.63 24.64
CA LEU A 287 -10.06 17.30 24.83
C LEU A 287 -10.13 18.40 25.90
N GLU A 288 -11.18 19.23 25.88
CA GLU A 288 -11.39 20.29 26.86
C GLU A 288 -11.59 19.73 28.28
N GLN A 289 -12.44 18.70 28.42
CA GLN A 289 -12.70 18.02 29.70
C GLN A 289 -11.43 17.39 30.30
N GLU A 290 -10.54 16.87 29.45
CA GLU A 290 -9.27 16.27 29.86
C GLU A 290 -8.12 17.30 29.98
N GLY A 291 -8.43 18.60 29.85
CA GLY A 291 -7.50 19.71 30.12
C GLY A 291 -6.46 19.95 29.02
N TYR A 292 -6.75 19.59 27.77
CA TYR A 292 -5.86 19.87 26.65
C TYR A 292 -6.01 21.32 26.18
N SER A 293 -4.88 21.95 25.85
CA SER A 293 -4.86 23.16 25.04
C SER A 293 -4.98 22.78 23.57
N VAL A 294 -5.96 23.35 22.86
CA VAL A 294 -6.28 23.00 21.47
C VAL A 294 -5.92 24.16 20.53
N ASP A 295 -5.29 23.85 19.40
CA ASP A 295 -5.13 24.74 18.26
C ASP A 295 -5.59 24.01 16.99
N CYS A 296 -6.44 24.64 16.18
CA CYS A 296 -6.99 24.04 14.98
C CYS A 296 -7.20 25.06 13.86
N SER A 297 -6.95 24.62 12.62
CA SER A 297 -7.12 25.47 11.44
C SER A 297 -7.30 24.64 10.18
N VAL A 298 -7.92 25.24 9.17
CA VAL A 298 -7.97 24.68 7.82
C VAL A 298 -6.76 25.18 7.06
N VAL A 299 -5.79 24.29 6.81
CA VAL A 299 -4.55 24.59 6.12
C VAL A 299 -4.54 24.01 4.71
N ASN A 300 -3.77 24.64 3.81
CA ASN A 300 -3.47 24.06 2.50
C ASN A 300 -2.12 23.33 2.59
N MET A 301 -2.11 22.03 2.35
CA MET A 301 -0.89 21.21 2.44
C MET A 301 0.19 21.64 1.43
N ALA A 302 -0.17 22.39 0.38
CA ALA A 302 0.80 23.01 -0.51
C ALA A 302 1.74 23.98 0.20
N ASP A 303 1.25 24.66 1.25
CA ASP A 303 2.04 25.56 2.08
C ASP A 303 3.04 24.77 2.96
N PHE A 304 2.97 23.44 2.97
CA PHE A 304 3.84 22.55 3.73
C PHE A 304 4.64 21.60 2.82
N GLY A 305 4.80 21.96 1.55
CA GLY A 305 5.64 21.22 0.60
C GLY A 305 4.93 20.09 -0.16
N LEU A 306 3.61 19.92 -0.02
CA LEU A 306 2.87 18.98 -0.86
C LEU A 306 2.63 19.57 -2.26
N PRO A 307 3.08 18.96 -3.38
CA PRO A 307 2.90 19.48 -4.75
C PRO A 307 1.44 19.45 -5.26
N GLN A 308 0.47 19.52 -4.35
CA GLN A 308 -0.96 19.50 -4.58
C GLN A 308 -1.65 20.49 -3.63
N ALA A 309 -2.56 21.30 -4.19
CA ALA A 309 -3.49 22.09 -3.40
C ALA A 309 -4.50 21.17 -2.72
N ARG A 310 -4.26 20.85 -1.45
CA ARG A 310 -5.06 19.94 -0.63
C ARG A 310 -5.38 20.60 0.70
N ARG A 311 -6.60 21.10 0.84
CA ARG A 311 -7.07 21.72 2.09
C ARG A 311 -7.55 20.68 3.09
N ARG A 312 -7.11 20.79 4.33
CA ARG A 312 -7.48 19.91 5.44
C ARG A 312 -7.65 20.70 6.73
N LEU A 313 -8.65 20.31 7.51
CA LEU A 313 -8.70 20.63 8.93
C LEU A 313 -7.58 19.87 9.62
N VAL A 314 -6.73 20.58 10.32
CA VAL A 314 -5.71 20.02 11.19
C VAL A 314 -5.96 20.56 12.58
N LEU A 315 -5.98 19.66 13.56
CA LEU A 315 -6.04 19.99 14.97
C LEU A 315 -4.84 19.39 15.66
N VAL A 316 -4.21 20.18 16.53
CA VAL A 316 -3.22 19.73 17.50
C VAL A 316 -3.73 20.11 18.89
N ALA A 317 -3.61 19.17 19.81
CA ALA A 317 -3.97 19.38 21.20
C ALA A 317 -2.87 18.82 22.08
N SER A 318 -2.50 19.55 23.13
CA SER A 318 -1.41 19.14 24.03
C SER A 318 -1.77 19.42 25.48
N ARG A 319 -1.26 18.57 26.37
CA ARG A 319 -1.44 18.72 27.81
C ARG A 319 -0.14 19.18 28.47
N GLY A 320 -0.23 20.21 29.31
CA GLY A 320 0.91 20.76 30.05
C GLY A 320 1.85 21.66 29.24
N CYS A 321 1.58 21.86 27.94
CA CYS A 321 2.23 22.85 27.11
C CYS A 321 1.27 23.31 26.00
N ARG A 322 1.53 24.48 25.41
CA ARG A 322 0.80 24.95 24.23
C ARG A 322 1.60 24.60 22.98
N VAL A 323 1.07 23.70 22.15
CA VAL A 323 1.57 23.44 20.80
C VAL A 323 0.70 24.20 19.82
N ALA A 324 1.33 25.03 18.98
CA ALA A 324 0.64 25.76 17.92
C ALA A 324 0.83 25.06 16.58
N LEU A 325 -0.11 25.23 15.67
CA LEU A 325 0.06 24.78 14.29
C LEU A 325 1.25 25.52 13.64
N PRO A 326 2.04 24.81 12.81
CA PRO A 326 3.15 25.45 12.11
C PRO A 326 2.64 26.52 11.14
N SER A 327 3.36 27.63 11.03
CA SER A 327 3.10 28.63 10.00
C SER A 327 3.42 28.02 8.62
N GLY A 328 2.50 28.17 7.66
CA GLY A 328 2.73 27.73 6.28
C GLY A 328 3.98 28.38 5.67
N ALA A 329 4.70 27.61 4.86
CA ALA A 329 5.77 28.06 3.98
C ALA A 329 5.21 28.46 2.59
N LYS A 330 6.09 28.83 1.66
CA LYS A 330 5.71 29.13 0.28
C LYS A 330 5.15 27.87 -0.41
N PRO A 331 4.02 27.97 -1.16
CA PRO A 331 3.47 26.86 -1.91
C PRO A 331 4.49 26.23 -2.86
N CYS A 332 4.56 24.90 -2.91
CA CYS A 332 5.49 24.21 -3.80
C CYS A 332 4.91 23.96 -5.21
N SER A 333 5.81 23.98 -6.20
CA SER A 333 5.55 23.63 -7.60
C SER A 333 5.17 22.15 -7.76
N TRP A 334 4.23 21.83 -8.66
CA TRP A 334 4.00 20.43 -9.06
C TRP A 334 5.06 19.87 -10.00
N TYR A 335 5.74 20.75 -10.75
CA TYR A 335 6.68 20.40 -11.79
C TYR A 335 8.10 20.19 -11.22
N GLU A 336 8.63 21.19 -10.52
CA GLU A 336 10.03 21.29 -10.05
C GLU A 336 10.13 21.24 -8.52
N ALA A 337 9.21 20.59 -7.79
CA ALA A 337 9.29 20.56 -6.33
C ALA A 337 10.69 20.02 -5.89
N PHE A 338 11.50 20.89 -5.29
CA PHE A 338 12.79 20.59 -4.66
C PHE A 338 12.68 20.93 -3.17
N THR A 339 11.69 20.36 -2.50
CA THR A 339 11.60 20.47 -1.03
C THR A 339 12.21 19.21 -0.42
N LYS A 340 12.74 19.31 0.81
CA LYS A 340 13.28 18.15 1.54
C LYS A 340 12.32 16.95 1.64
N CYS A 341 11.02 17.16 1.43
CA CYS A 341 9.96 16.16 1.64
C CYS A 341 9.18 15.79 0.37
N ALA A 342 9.45 16.42 -0.78
CA ALA A 342 8.75 16.12 -2.03
C ALA A 342 9.59 16.52 -3.25
N GLU A 343 9.78 15.56 -4.15
CA GLU A 343 10.23 15.78 -5.51
C GLU A 343 9.04 16.09 -6.44
N GLY A 344 9.20 17.09 -7.30
CA GLY A 344 8.26 17.36 -8.38
C GLY A 344 8.30 16.25 -9.43
N ILE A 345 7.31 16.23 -10.33
CA ILE A 345 7.21 15.16 -11.32
C ILE A 345 8.17 15.31 -12.50
N ALA A 346 8.97 16.40 -12.58
CA ALA A 346 9.84 16.69 -13.71
C ALA A 346 10.74 15.51 -14.12
N HIS A 347 11.34 14.82 -13.16
CA HIS A 347 12.21 13.66 -13.43
C HIS A 347 11.45 12.45 -14.00
N LEU A 348 10.13 12.34 -13.73
CA LEU A 348 9.28 11.28 -14.24
C LEU A 348 8.76 11.56 -15.65
N ILE A 349 8.62 12.83 -16.05
CA ILE A 349 8.02 13.25 -17.33
C ILE A 349 8.65 12.58 -18.56
N PRO A 350 9.98 12.42 -18.69
CA PRO A 350 10.59 11.71 -19.82
C PRO A 350 10.11 10.26 -19.95
N THR A 351 9.72 9.63 -18.84
CA THR A 351 9.26 8.24 -18.79
C THR A 351 7.75 8.09 -19.05
N MET A 352 7.02 9.21 -19.07
CA MET A 352 5.59 9.20 -19.34
C MET A 352 5.27 8.96 -20.82
N THR A 353 4.14 8.30 -21.05
CA THR A 353 3.61 8.06 -22.40
C THR A 353 3.29 9.36 -23.12
N ASP A 354 3.69 9.47 -24.37
CA ASP A 354 3.29 10.58 -25.23
C ASP A 354 1.76 10.66 -25.39
N SER A 355 1.28 11.87 -25.65
CA SER A 355 -0.14 12.18 -25.73
C SER A 355 -0.39 13.23 -26.81
N GLN A 356 -1.67 13.47 -27.06
CA GLN A 356 -2.13 14.61 -27.84
C GLN A 356 -3.22 15.34 -27.06
N LEU A 357 -3.19 16.67 -27.14
CA LEU A 357 -4.20 17.53 -26.55
C LEU A 357 -5.53 17.42 -27.33
N LEU A 358 -6.62 17.26 -26.60
CA LEU A 358 -7.96 17.35 -27.16
C LEU A 358 -8.23 18.76 -27.70
N PRO A 359 -9.15 18.96 -28.66
CA PRO A 359 -9.43 20.27 -29.26
C PRO A 359 -9.66 21.39 -28.22
N LYS A 360 -10.43 21.09 -27.16
CA LYS A 360 -10.66 22.03 -26.06
C LYS A 360 -9.38 22.37 -25.28
N GLN A 361 -8.50 21.39 -25.06
CA GLN A 361 -7.22 21.63 -24.37
C GLN A 361 -6.28 22.47 -25.23
N ARG A 362 -6.25 22.25 -26.55
CA ARG A 362 -5.51 23.10 -27.50
C ARG A 362 -5.98 24.54 -27.47
N GLN A 363 -7.29 24.77 -27.49
CA GLN A 363 -7.85 26.13 -27.38
C GLN A 363 -7.44 26.83 -26.07
N ALA A 364 -7.40 26.11 -24.95
CA ALA A 364 -6.91 26.68 -23.69
C ALA A 364 -5.41 26.98 -23.70
N LEU A 365 -4.61 26.12 -24.32
CA LEU A 365 -3.18 26.36 -24.51
C LEU A 365 -2.94 27.60 -25.37
N GLU A 366 -3.59 27.69 -26.54
CA GLU A 366 -3.50 28.85 -27.44
C GLU A 366 -3.90 30.14 -26.73
N LYS A 367 -5.01 30.12 -25.98
CA LYS A 367 -5.45 31.26 -25.18
C LYS A 367 -4.42 31.66 -24.11
N PHE A 368 -3.75 30.68 -23.49
CA PHE A 368 -2.70 30.96 -22.52
C PHE A 368 -1.47 31.60 -23.20
N LEU A 369 -0.99 31.00 -24.29
CA LEU A 369 0.19 31.46 -25.02
C LEU A 369 -0.01 32.82 -25.70
N ALA A 370 -1.25 33.23 -25.98
CA ALA A 370 -1.55 34.55 -26.53
C ALA A 370 -1.14 35.73 -25.64
N GLY A 371 -0.89 35.50 -24.34
CA GLY A 371 -0.48 36.54 -23.40
C GLY A 371 0.53 36.11 -22.34
N ASN A 372 1.08 34.90 -22.43
CA ASN A 372 2.02 34.37 -21.43
C ASN A 372 3.18 33.64 -22.12
N ALA A 373 4.35 33.69 -21.49
CA ALA A 373 5.50 32.92 -21.95
C ALA A 373 5.22 31.39 -21.83
N PRO A 374 5.77 30.57 -22.76
CA PRO A 374 5.75 29.12 -22.64
C PRO A 374 6.26 28.62 -21.29
N THR A 375 5.46 27.83 -20.58
CA THR A 375 5.80 27.20 -19.30
C THR A 375 5.13 25.82 -19.23
N PRO A 376 5.65 24.85 -18.45
CA PRO A 376 4.95 23.59 -18.24
C PRO A 376 3.51 23.81 -17.73
N LEU A 377 2.55 23.12 -18.34
CA LEU A 377 1.13 23.21 -17.98
C LEU A 377 0.56 21.83 -17.70
N LEU A 378 -0.07 21.67 -16.54
CA LEU A 378 -0.92 20.52 -16.22
C LEU A 378 -2.35 20.85 -16.66
N ILE A 379 -2.85 20.15 -17.68
CA ILE A 379 -4.13 20.44 -18.34
C ILE A 379 -5.11 19.28 -18.08
N GLU A 380 -6.20 19.54 -17.37
CA GLU A 380 -7.23 18.54 -17.08
C GLU A 380 -7.98 18.10 -18.36
N ARG A 381 -8.29 16.80 -18.49
CA ARG A 381 -9.00 16.25 -19.67
C ARG A 381 -10.53 16.36 -19.61
N VAL A 382 -11.13 16.74 -18.48
CA VAL A 382 -12.53 16.37 -18.15
C VAL A 382 -13.59 16.88 -19.13
N GLY A 383 -14.25 15.91 -19.78
CA GLY A 383 -15.38 16.06 -20.72
C GLY A 383 -16.76 16.26 -20.07
N GLY A 384 -16.87 17.24 -19.16
CA GLY A 384 -18.14 17.69 -18.58
C GLY A 384 -18.18 19.16 -18.13
N ARG A 385 -17.05 19.88 -18.22
CA ARG A 385 -16.94 21.30 -17.83
C ARG A 385 -16.91 22.20 -19.07
N LYS A 386 -17.45 23.41 -18.95
CA LYS A 386 -17.52 24.39 -20.06
C LYS A 386 -16.14 24.90 -20.49
N LEU A 387 -15.16 24.96 -19.57
CA LEU A 387 -13.83 25.49 -19.83
C LEU A 387 -12.73 24.49 -19.41
N PRO A 388 -11.64 24.36 -20.18
CA PRO A 388 -10.45 23.60 -19.77
C PRO A 388 -9.81 24.27 -18.56
N LYS A 389 -9.41 23.48 -17.57
CA LYS A 389 -8.62 23.94 -16.43
C LYS A 389 -7.17 23.54 -16.65
N TYR A 390 -6.26 24.50 -16.52
CA TYR A 390 -4.83 24.26 -16.49
C TYR A 390 -4.20 24.81 -15.21
N LYS A 391 -3.05 24.25 -14.83
CA LYS A 391 -2.19 24.72 -13.74
C LYS A 391 -0.77 24.92 -14.27
N LEU A 392 -0.19 26.09 -13.97
CA LEU A 392 1.20 26.39 -14.29
C LEU A 392 2.13 25.50 -13.48
N GLY A 393 3.28 25.13 -14.04
CA GLY A 393 4.32 24.34 -13.37
C GLY A 393 4.69 24.88 -12.00
N SER A 394 4.77 26.20 -11.86
CA SER A 394 5.10 26.91 -10.62
C SER A 394 4.01 26.84 -9.53
N GLN A 395 2.80 26.41 -9.87
CA GLN A 395 1.69 26.29 -8.91
C GLN A 395 1.59 24.86 -8.36
N PRO A 396 0.87 24.65 -7.26
CA PRO A 396 0.49 23.30 -6.83
C PRO A 396 -0.51 22.66 -7.79
N ALA A 397 -0.44 21.34 -7.95
CA ALA A 397 -1.41 20.59 -8.74
C ALA A 397 -2.82 20.66 -8.12
N ASN A 398 -3.85 20.46 -8.94
CA ASN A 398 -5.21 20.33 -8.43
C ASN A 398 -5.37 19.03 -7.64
N THR A 399 -6.25 19.04 -6.63
CA THR A 399 -6.72 17.79 -6.03
C THR A 399 -7.37 16.92 -7.10
N ILE A 400 -6.88 15.69 -7.23
CA ILE A 400 -7.42 14.69 -8.14
C ILE A 400 -8.74 14.16 -7.55
N LEU A 401 -9.86 14.40 -8.23
CA LEU A 401 -11.19 14.01 -7.79
C LEU A 401 -11.71 12.82 -8.62
N ARG A 402 -12.60 12.00 -8.04
CA ARG A 402 -13.27 10.90 -8.76
C ARG A 402 -13.93 11.36 -10.07
N SER A 403 -14.52 12.57 -10.07
CA SER A 403 -15.13 13.18 -11.26
C SER A 403 -14.14 13.41 -12.41
N HIS A 404 -12.83 13.41 -12.15
CA HIS A 404 -11.82 13.53 -13.21
C HIS A 404 -11.65 12.23 -14.02
N PHE A 405 -12.13 11.11 -13.48
CA PHE A 405 -12.04 9.79 -14.09
C PHE A 405 -13.35 9.35 -14.75
N THR A 406 -14.42 10.13 -14.67
CA THR A 406 -15.74 9.75 -15.22
C THR A 406 -16.15 10.76 -16.29
N ASP A 407 -16.39 10.30 -17.52
CA ASP A 407 -16.95 11.19 -18.55
C ASP A 407 -18.48 11.35 -18.40
N HIS A 408 -19.08 12.23 -19.20
CA HIS A 408 -20.53 12.47 -19.23
C HIS A 408 -21.36 11.24 -19.60
N LYS A 409 -20.72 10.14 -20.05
CA LYS A 409 -21.35 8.85 -20.35
C LYS A 409 -21.12 7.81 -19.25
N GLY A 410 -20.46 8.16 -18.14
CA GLY A 410 -20.21 7.25 -17.03
C GLY A 410 -19.00 6.33 -17.23
N CYS A 411 -18.21 6.49 -18.29
CA CYS A 411 -17.05 5.64 -18.54
C CYS A 411 -15.86 6.04 -17.65
N ASN A 412 -15.25 5.05 -16.99
CA ASN A 412 -14.05 5.24 -16.18
C ASN A 412 -12.82 5.37 -17.10
N ARG A 413 -12.06 6.46 -16.98
CA ARG A 413 -10.84 6.69 -17.76
C ARG A 413 -9.65 6.65 -16.82
N SER A 414 -8.66 5.81 -17.10
CA SER A 414 -7.36 5.82 -16.41
C SER A 414 -6.64 7.16 -16.57
N LYS A 415 -6.88 7.86 -17.68
CA LYS A 415 -6.24 9.13 -18.02
C LYS A 415 -7.08 10.33 -17.65
N PHE A 416 -6.53 11.22 -16.82
CA PHE A 416 -7.28 12.34 -16.24
C PHE A 416 -6.69 13.72 -16.57
N ALA A 417 -5.42 13.81 -16.93
CA ALA A 417 -4.77 15.06 -17.35
C ALA A 417 -3.67 14.82 -18.40
N ASP A 418 -3.21 15.91 -19.00
CA ASP A 418 -2.02 15.96 -19.84
C ASP A 418 -1.05 17.02 -19.31
N ILE A 419 0.23 16.80 -19.55
CA ILE A 419 1.27 17.78 -19.30
C ILE A 419 1.73 18.30 -20.66
N TRP A 420 1.65 19.61 -20.87
CA TRP A 420 2.26 20.28 -22.01
C TRP A 420 3.58 20.92 -21.59
N LEU A 421 4.62 20.76 -22.41
CA LEU A 421 5.95 21.31 -22.19
C LEU A 421 6.26 22.43 -23.20
N PRO A 422 7.13 23.40 -22.85
CA PRO A 422 7.51 24.50 -23.74
C PRO A 422 8.11 24.10 -25.10
N ASP A 423 8.71 22.91 -25.18
CA ASP A 423 9.24 22.33 -26.42
C ASP A 423 8.13 21.77 -27.35
N GLY A 424 6.86 21.87 -26.94
CA GLY A 424 5.71 21.37 -27.66
C GLY A 424 5.33 19.93 -27.32
N ALA A 425 6.13 19.22 -26.51
CA ALA A 425 5.83 17.84 -26.13
C ALA A 425 4.59 17.77 -25.23
N VAL A 426 3.84 16.68 -25.35
CA VAL A 426 2.64 16.43 -24.56
C VAL A 426 2.72 15.04 -23.94
N LYS A 427 2.66 14.97 -22.61
CA LYS A 427 2.74 13.72 -21.85
C LYS A 427 1.42 13.40 -21.17
N SER A 428 1.11 12.11 -21.13
CA SER A 428 -0.10 11.55 -20.52
C SER A 428 0.03 11.43 -19.01
N LEU A 429 -0.91 11.98 -18.24
CA LEU A 429 -1.04 11.65 -16.83
C LEU A 429 -2.22 10.69 -16.62
N SER A 430 -1.88 9.44 -16.30
CA SER A 430 -2.82 8.35 -16.08
C SER A 430 -2.57 7.66 -14.75
N ILE A 431 -3.65 7.26 -14.07
CA ILE A 431 -3.59 6.25 -13.03
C ILE A 431 -3.62 4.91 -13.75
N GLU A 432 -2.47 4.24 -13.77
CA GLU A 432 -2.46 2.80 -13.98
C GLU A 432 -2.83 2.15 -12.66
N PRO A 433 -3.70 1.12 -12.65
CA PRO A 433 -3.79 0.26 -11.48
C PRO A 433 -2.38 -0.24 -11.24
N GLY A 434 -1.75 0.18 -10.13
CA GLY A 434 -0.57 -0.50 -9.65
C GLY A 434 -0.98 -1.96 -9.57
N PHE A 435 -0.35 -2.81 -10.39
CA PHE A 435 -0.70 -4.22 -10.48
C PHE A 435 -0.40 -4.89 -9.13
N LEU A 436 -1.31 -4.75 -8.16
CA LEU A 436 -1.79 -5.89 -7.41
C LEU A 436 -2.53 -6.73 -8.45
N THR A 437 -1.77 -7.45 -9.28
CA THR A 437 -2.34 -8.51 -10.10
C THR A 437 -3.24 -9.32 -9.19
N LYS A 438 -4.53 -9.36 -9.50
CA LYS A 438 -5.45 -10.41 -9.05
C LYS A 438 -4.66 -11.71 -9.08
N ARG A 439 -4.37 -12.25 -7.89
CA ARG A 439 -3.85 -13.59 -7.75
C ARG A 439 -5.01 -14.51 -7.54
#